data_AF-A0A7C5JLT2-F1
#
_entry.id   AF-A0A7C5JLT2-F1
#
_cell.length_a   1.000
_cell.length_b   1.000
_cell.length_c   1.000
_cell.angle_alpha   90.00
_cell.angle_beta   90.00
_cell.angle_gamma   90.00
#
_symmetry.space_group_name_H-M   'P 1'
#
loop_
_entity.id
_entity.type
_entity.pdbx_description
1 polymer ?
#
loop_
_entity_poly.entity_id
_entity_poly.type
_entity_poly.pdbx_seq_one_letter_code
_entity_poly.pdbx_strand_id
1 'polypeptide(L)'
;MERITTLDEFILDKQKDFPYATGELSGLLRDIGVAAKIVNREVNRAGLVNILGLEGSKNKTGDEVQKLDIFANNKLIDYMKNSGECSGIASEELEDFVKLPTKEGKEAKYVLVVDPLDGSSNIDVNVSVGTIFGIYRRISDHGKECELRDFLQKGVNLVAAGFVLYGTSTIMMYTTGKGVNGFTLDPSLGEFCLSHKCLKIPE
;
A
#
# COMPACT_ATOMS: atom_id res chain seq x y z
N MET A 1 31.04 -2.22 -5.31
CA MET A 1 29.57 -2.05 -5.22
C MET A 1 29.14 -2.69 -3.92
N GLU A 2 28.57 -1.91 -3.00
CA GLU A 2 27.91 -2.50 -1.84
C GLU A 2 26.76 -3.40 -2.31
N ARG A 3 26.52 -4.50 -1.60
CA ARG A 3 25.44 -5.43 -1.92
C ARG A 3 24.09 -4.72 -1.78
N ILE A 4 23.32 -4.70 -2.85
CA ILE A 4 21.95 -4.19 -2.86
C ILE A 4 21.06 -5.20 -2.11
N THR A 5 20.24 -4.71 -1.17
CA THR A 5 19.21 -5.49 -0.49
C THR A 5 17.85 -5.07 -1.01
N THR A 6 17.08 -6.00 -1.57
CA THR A 6 15.73 -5.72 -2.08
C THR A 6 14.70 -5.67 -0.95
N LEU A 7 13.53 -5.10 -1.23
CA LEU A 7 12.37 -5.13 -0.34
C LEU A 7 12.03 -6.58 0.07
N ASP A 8 11.99 -7.49 -0.89
CA ASP A 8 11.67 -8.90 -0.66
C ASP A 8 12.71 -9.57 0.25
N GLU A 9 14.01 -9.36 -0.01
CA GLU A 9 15.08 -9.89 0.83
C GLU A 9 14.98 -9.34 2.26
N PHE A 10 14.73 -8.04 2.40
CA PHE A 10 14.58 -7.40 3.71
C PHE A 10 13.37 -7.93 4.48
N ILE A 11 12.21 -8.05 3.84
CA ILE A 11 10.99 -8.59 4.46
C ILE A 11 11.21 -10.03 4.91
N LEU A 12 11.83 -10.88 4.08
CA LEU A 12 12.12 -12.26 4.42
C LEU A 12 13.10 -12.37 5.59
N ASP A 13 14.10 -11.50 5.67
CA ASP A 13 15.02 -11.48 6.81
C ASP A 13 14.31 -11.03 8.09
N LYS A 14 13.48 -9.99 8.00
CA LYS A 14 12.70 -9.45 9.14
C LYS A 14 11.57 -10.35 9.60
N GLN A 15 11.06 -11.25 8.76
CA GLN A 15 10.08 -12.25 9.18
C GLN A 15 10.63 -13.13 10.31
N LYS A 16 11.94 -13.41 10.32
CA LYS A 16 12.60 -14.20 11.37
C LYS A 16 12.53 -13.54 12.75
N ASP A 17 12.36 -12.22 12.80
CA ASP A 17 12.22 -11.45 14.04
C ASP A 17 10.85 -11.66 14.71
N PHE A 18 9.94 -12.41 14.08
CA PHE A 18 8.58 -12.70 14.56
C PHE A 18 8.33 -14.22 14.54
N PRO A 19 8.53 -14.94 15.67
CA PRO A 19 8.45 -16.41 15.74
C PRO A 19 7.10 -17.01 15.30
N TYR A 20 6.03 -16.22 15.35
CA TYR A 20 4.66 -16.64 15.00
C TYR A 20 4.23 -16.16 13.60
N ALA A 21 5.11 -15.54 12.83
CA ALA A 21 4.76 -15.00 11.52
C ALA A 21 4.70 -16.12 10.46
N THR A 22 3.48 -16.41 10.00
CA THR A 22 3.20 -17.38 8.91
C THR A 22 3.60 -16.87 7.52
N GLY A 23 4.07 -15.62 7.40
CA GLY A 23 4.46 -15.00 6.14
C GLY A 23 3.35 -14.20 5.46
N GLU A 24 2.13 -14.20 5.99
CA GLU A 24 0.98 -13.47 5.44
C GLU A 24 1.25 -11.96 5.36
N LEU A 25 1.77 -11.35 6.44
CA LEU A 25 2.15 -9.93 6.46
C LEU A 25 3.28 -9.63 5.46
N SER A 26 4.24 -10.54 5.34
CA SER A 26 5.33 -10.44 4.35
C SER A 26 4.77 -10.41 2.93
N GLY A 27 3.81 -11.29 2.63
CA GLY A 27 3.10 -11.33 1.37
C GLY A 27 2.35 -10.03 1.09
N LEU A 28 1.61 -9.52 2.08
CA LEU A 28 0.85 -8.29 1.95
C LEU A 28 1.74 -7.07 1.66
N LEU A 29 2.87 -6.93 2.37
CA LEU A 29 3.83 -5.83 2.13
C LEU A 29 4.47 -5.92 0.73
N ARG A 30 4.83 -7.12 0.29
CA ARG A 30 5.32 -7.35 -1.08
C ARG A 30 4.27 -6.94 -2.11
N ASP A 31 3.02 -7.35 -1.91
CA ASP A 31 1.93 -7.08 -2.86
C ASP A 31 1.62 -5.57 -2.94
N ILE A 32 1.73 -4.84 -1.81
CA ILE A 32 1.69 -3.37 -1.79
C ILE A 32 2.84 -2.79 -2.62
N GLY A 33 4.07 -3.29 -2.44
CA GLY A 33 5.22 -2.87 -3.23
C GLY A 33 5.01 -3.08 -4.73
N VAL A 34 4.42 -4.21 -5.15
CA VAL A 34 4.12 -4.45 -6.57
C VAL A 34 3.02 -3.53 -7.09
N ALA A 35 1.93 -3.34 -6.33
CA ALA A 35 0.87 -2.39 -6.69
C ALA A 35 1.43 -0.97 -6.85
N ALA A 36 2.31 -0.54 -5.95
CA ALA A 36 2.99 0.74 -6.03
C ALA A 36 3.87 0.89 -7.28
N LYS A 37 4.56 -0.17 -7.72
CA LYS A 37 5.32 -0.17 -8.99
C LYS A 37 4.39 0.07 -10.19
N ILE A 38 3.16 -0.47 -10.16
CA ILE A 38 2.16 -0.29 -11.22
C ILE A 38 1.62 1.14 -11.21
N VAL A 39 1.24 1.67 -10.04
CA VAL A 39 0.77 3.06 -9.90
C VAL A 39 1.86 4.03 -10.37
N ASN A 40 3.10 3.84 -9.92
CA ASN A 40 4.24 4.64 -10.33
C ASN A 40 4.43 4.68 -11.87
N ARG A 41 4.21 3.55 -12.55
CA ARG A 41 4.34 3.50 -14.00
C ARG A 41 3.31 4.39 -14.71
N GLU A 42 2.09 4.44 -14.20
CA GLU A 42 1.04 5.29 -14.78
C GLU A 42 1.22 6.75 -14.37
N VAL A 43 1.57 7.05 -13.11
CA VAL A 43 1.90 8.42 -12.66
C VAL A 43 2.99 9.04 -13.53
N ASN A 44 4.08 8.31 -13.80
CA ASN A 44 5.18 8.78 -14.66
C ASN A 44 4.78 8.96 -16.13
N ARG A 45 3.62 8.47 -16.54
CA ARG A 45 3.10 8.57 -17.91
C ARG A 45 1.83 9.39 -17.99
N ALA A 46 1.41 10.05 -16.92
CA ALA A 46 0.13 10.73 -16.85
C ALA A 46 -0.03 11.77 -17.97
N GLY A 47 1.01 12.56 -18.28
CA GLY A 47 0.99 13.51 -19.40
C GLY A 47 0.94 12.91 -20.81
N LEU A 48 1.14 11.60 -20.97
CA LEU A 48 1.19 10.90 -22.26
C LEU A 48 -0.02 9.99 -22.49
N VAL A 49 -0.76 9.66 -21.43
CA VAL A 49 -1.91 8.76 -21.47
C VAL A 49 -3.15 9.57 -21.11
N ASN A 50 -4.32 9.24 -21.67
CA ASN A 50 -5.57 9.95 -21.40
C ASN A 50 -6.16 9.61 -20.01
N ILE A 51 -5.31 9.60 -18.98
CA ILE A 51 -5.59 9.31 -17.57
C ILE A 51 -5.56 10.56 -16.69
N LEU A 52 -5.31 11.73 -17.30
CA LEU A 52 -5.43 13.04 -16.65
C LEU A 52 -6.86 13.57 -16.76
N GLY A 53 -7.22 14.40 -15.78
CA GLY A 53 -8.51 15.06 -15.70
C GLY A 53 -9.56 14.33 -14.86
N LEU A 54 -10.66 15.02 -14.66
CA LEU A 54 -11.77 14.60 -13.82
C LEU A 54 -12.49 13.40 -14.43
N GLU A 55 -12.88 12.44 -13.58
CA GLU A 55 -13.84 11.40 -13.98
C GLU A 55 -15.28 11.94 -13.99
N GLY A 56 -15.53 13.05 -13.28
CA GLY A 56 -16.84 13.70 -13.17
C GLY A 56 -17.67 13.23 -11.97
N SER A 57 -17.09 12.44 -11.06
CA SER A 57 -17.67 12.07 -9.76
C SER A 57 -17.00 12.85 -8.61
N LYS A 58 -17.72 12.97 -7.48
CA LYS A 58 -17.18 13.48 -6.22
C LYS A 58 -17.10 12.34 -5.20
N ASN A 59 -16.05 12.30 -4.38
CA ASN A 59 -15.93 11.35 -3.28
C ASN A 59 -16.72 11.82 -2.04
N LYS A 60 -16.72 11.01 -0.96
CA LYS A 60 -17.43 11.33 0.30
C LYS A 60 -16.86 12.54 1.05
N THR A 61 -15.59 12.88 0.83
CA THR A 61 -14.95 14.07 1.40
C THR A 61 -15.29 15.34 0.62
N GLY A 62 -15.87 15.20 -0.57
CA GLY A 62 -16.34 16.30 -1.41
C GLY A 62 -15.35 16.71 -2.51
N ASP A 63 -14.23 16.00 -2.63
CA ASP A 63 -13.19 16.24 -3.61
C ASP A 63 -13.57 15.69 -4.98
N GLU A 64 -13.10 16.35 -6.03
CA GLU A 64 -13.33 15.91 -7.40
C GLU A 64 -12.40 14.74 -7.72
N VAL A 65 -12.97 13.60 -8.07
CA VAL A 65 -12.22 12.36 -8.29
C VAL A 65 -11.53 12.43 -9.65
N GLN A 66 -10.22 12.19 -9.65
CA GLN A 66 -9.45 12.09 -10.87
C GLN A 66 -9.45 10.65 -11.40
N LYS A 67 -9.28 10.52 -12.71
CA LYS A 67 -9.13 9.21 -13.35
C LYS A 67 -7.99 8.37 -12.76
N LEU A 68 -6.92 9.03 -12.34
CA LEU A 68 -5.77 8.36 -11.74
C LEU A 68 -6.08 7.80 -10.35
N ASP A 69 -6.96 8.46 -9.57
CA ASP A 69 -7.42 7.99 -8.26
C ASP A 69 -8.15 6.66 -8.41
N ILE A 70 -9.12 6.62 -9.35
CA ILE A 70 -9.88 5.41 -9.66
C ILE A 70 -8.97 4.31 -10.19
N PHE A 71 -8.00 4.65 -11.04
CA PHE A 71 -7.02 3.69 -11.51
C PHE A 71 -6.21 3.09 -10.36
N ALA A 72 -5.63 3.94 -9.50
CA ALA A 72 -4.81 3.50 -8.37
C ALA A 72 -5.63 2.63 -7.41
N ASN A 73 -6.84 3.06 -7.07
CA ASN A 73 -7.79 2.34 -6.24
C ASN A 73 -8.10 0.93 -6.81
N ASN A 74 -8.51 0.86 -8.08
CA ASN A 74 -8.84 -0.40 -8.74
C ASN A 74 -7.63 -1.35 -8.79
N LYS A 75 -6.43 -0.84 -9.11
CA LYS A 75 -5.22 -1.66 -9.16
C LYS A 75 -4.83 -2.21 -7.80
N LEU A 76 -4.89 -1.40 -6.75
CA LEU A 76 -4.65 -1.86 -5.38
C LEU A 76 -5.64 -2.96 -5.00
N ILE A 77 -6.95 -2.71 -5.19
CA ILE A 77 -7.99 -3.70 -4.87
C ILE A 77 -7.79 -5.00 -5.64
N ASP A 78 -7.56 -4.94 -6.94
CA ASP A 78 -7.38 -6.13 -7.79
C ASP A 78 -6.13 -6.95 -7.39
N TYR A 79 -5.03 -6.27 -7.04
CA TYR A 79 -3.84 -6.96 -6.54
C TYR A 79 -4.11 -7.66 -5.20
N MET A 80 -4.78 -6.96 -4.28
CA MET A 80 -5.10 -7.51 -2.97
C MET A 80 -6.08 -8.69 -3.05
N LYS A 81 -7.09 -8.62 -3.94
CA LYS A 81 -7.99 -9.76 -4.24
C LYS A 81 -7.22 -11.02 -4.66
N ASN A 82 -6.16 -10.84 -5.45
CA ASN A 82 -5.37 -11.94 -5.96
C ASN A 82 -4.35 -12.52 -4.96
N SER A 83 -3.98 -11.77 -3.91
CA SER A 83 -3.03 -12.26 -2.89
C SER A 83 -3.61 -13.38 -2.01
N GLY A 84 -4.87 -13.22 -1.58
CA GLY A 84 -5.48 -14.00 -0.50
C GLY A 84 -4.91 -13.72 0.90
N GLU A 85 -4.05 -12.70 1.07
CA GLU A 85 -3.43 -12.34 2.36
C GLU A 85 -4.28 -11.34 3.16
N CYS A 86 -5.19 -10.64 2.48
CA CYS A 86 -6.03 -9.59 3.04
C CYS A 86 -7.51 -9.99 2.97
N SER A 87 -8.24 -9.81 4.08
CA SER A 87 -9.67 -10.12 4.19
C SER A 87 -10.55 -9.01 3.62
N GLY A 88 -10.04 -7.78 3.58
CA GLY A 88 -10.83 -6.62 3.19
C GLY A 88 -9.99 -5.35 3.12
N ILE A 89 -10.47 -4.41 2.32
CA ILE A 89 -9.81 -3.12 2.09
C ILE A 89 -10.81 -1.99 2.28
N ALA A 90 -10.43 -0.98 3.06
CA ALA A 90 -11.14 0.31 3.10
C ALA A 90 -10.27 1.34 2.39
N SER A 91 -10.84 2.01 1.41
CA SER A 91 -10.17 2.97 0.55
C SER A 91 -10.84 4.34 0.69
N GLU A 92 -10.07 5.42 0.64
CA GLU A 92 -10.62 6.79 0.56
C GLU A 92 -11.63 6.94 -0.58
N GLU A 93 -11.37 6.29 -1.72
CA GLU A 93 -12.17 6.40 -2.94
C GLU A 93 -13.51 5.66 -2.88
N LEU A 94 -13.79 4.93 -1.80
CA LEU A 94 -14.97 4.08 -1.69
C LEU A 94 -15.83 4.44 -0.48
N GLU A 95 -17.14 4.36 -0.70
CA GLU A 95 -18.12 4.62 0.34
C GLU A 95 -18.08 3.61 1.49
N ASP A 96 -17.86 2.34 1.15
CA ASP A 96 -17.85 1.19 2.04
C ASP A 96 -16.58 0.38 1.82
N PHE A 97 -16.17 -0.39 2.83
CA PHE A 97 -15.06 -1.33 2.68
C PHE A 97 -15.42 -2.47 1.72
N VAL A 98 -14.41 -2.94 0.98
CA VAL A 98 -14.55 -4.06 0.05
C VAL A 98 -14.07 -5.33 0.73
N LYS A 99 -14.95 -6.33 0.79
CA LYS A 99 -14.59 -7.69 1.20
C LYS A 99 -13.78 -8.36 0.10
N LEU A 100 -12.67 -8.97 0.48
CA LEU A 100 -11.79 -9.67 -0.46
C LEU A 100 -12.03 -11.18 -0.35
N PRO A 101 -11.98 -11.92 -1.48
CA PRO A 101 -12.20 -13.35 -1.46
C PRO A 101 -11.10 -14.05 -0.65
N THR A 102 -11.50 -14.93 0.25
CA THR A 102 -10.55 -15.81 0.95
C THR A 102 -10.13 -16.92 -0.01
N LYS A 103 -8.83 -17.18 -0.11
CA LYS A 103 -8.29 -18.28 -0.92
C LYS A 103 -8.22 -19.55 -0.10
N GLU A 104 -8.49 -20.69 -0.76
CA GLU A 104 -8.42 -22.00 -0.12
C GLU A 104 -7.04 -22.22 0.53
N GLY A 105 -7.03 -22.68 1.78
CA GLY A 105 -5.81 -22.87 2.58
C GLY A 105 -5.20 -21.60 3.18
N LYS A 106 -5.83 -20.42 3.02
CA LYS A 106 -5.40 -19.18 3.68
C LYS A 106 -6.46 -18.69 4.67
N GLU A 107 -6.02 -18.30 5.85
CA GLU A 107 -6.80 -17.51 6.79
C GLU A 107 -6.36 -16.07 6.65
N ALA A 108 -7.06 -15.24 5.87
CA ALA A 108 -6.64 -13.85 5.68
C ALA A 108 -6.79 -13.05 6.99
N LYS A 109 -5.72 -12.91 7.78
CA LYS A 109 -5.78 -12.34 9.15
C LYS A 109 -5.72 -10.82 9.19
N TYR A 110 -5.53 -10.16 8.05
CA TYR A 110 -5.30 -8.72 7.98
C TYR A 110 -6.40 -8.00 7.21
N VAL A 111 -6.62 -6.73 7.56
CA VAL A 111 -7.37 -5.77 6.76
C VAL A 111 -6.48 -4.58 6.43
N LEU A 112 -6.71 -4.01 5.25
CA LEU A 112 -5.93 -2.89 4.71
C LEU A 112 -6.79 -1.62 4.74
N VAL A 113 -6.25 -0.54 5.28
CA VAL A 113 -6.77 0.82 5.07
C VAL A 113 -5.82 1.55 4.14
N VAL A 114 -6.33 2.23 3.13
CA VAL A 114 -5.51 2.83 2.08
C VAL A 114 -6.07 4.18 1.63
N ASP A 115 -5.17 5.11 1.38
CA ASP A 115 -5.38 6.21 0.46
C ASP A 115 -4.56 5.84 -0.80
N PRO A 116 -5.23 5.49 -1.90
CA PRO A 116 -4.56 4.97 -3.09
C PRO A 116 -3.71 6.04 -3.80
N LEU A 117 -4.10 7.31 -3.71
CA LEU A 117 -3.41 8.40 -4.41
C LEU A 117 -3.54 9.75 -3.67
N ASP A 118 -2.72 9.92 -2.63
CA ASP A 118 -2.62 11.14 -1.85
C ASP A 118 -2.10 12.31 -2.72
N GLY A 119 -2.74 13.45 -2.55
CA GLY A 119 -2.38 14.67 -3.25
C GLY A 119 -2.77 14.67 -4.73
N SER A 120 -3.83 13.96 -5.13
CA SER A 120 -4.25 13.87 -6.53
C SER A 120 -4.37 15.23 -7.24
N SER A 121 -4.81 16.29 -6.55
CA SER A 121 -4.82 17.67 -7.07
C SER A 121 -3.48 18.18 -7.63
N ASN A 122 -2.35 17.58 -7.24
CA ASN A 122 -1.01 17.89 -7.69
C ASN A 122 -0.61 17.21 -9.01
N ILE A 123 -1.41 16.27 -9.53
CA ILE A 123 -1.08 15.48 -10.71
C ILE A 123 -0.94 16.38 -11.96
N ASP A 124 -1.90 17.27 -12.19
CA ASP A 124 -1.93 18.14 -13.38
C ASP A 124 -0.77 19.14 -13.42
N VAL A 125 -0.18 19.46 -12.27
CA VAL A 125 0.97 20.37 -12.14
C VAL A 125 2.30 19.63 -11.96
N ASN A 126 2.30 18.30 -12.10
CA ASN A 126 3.48 17.45 -12.00
C ASN A 126 4.25 17.62 -10.67
N VAL A 127 3.51 17.79 -9.58
CA VAL A 127 4.04 17.82 -8.21
C VAL A 127 3.94 16.40 -7.61
N SER A 128 4.73 16.14 -6.56
CA SER A 128 4.78 14.80 -5.94
C SER A 128 3.43 14.39 -5.36
N VAL A 129 3.10 13.11 -5.56
CA VAL A 129 1.90 12.43 -5.05
C VAL A 129 2.30 11.14 -4.33
N GLY A 130 1.39 10.49 -3.65
CA GLY A 130 1.73 9.30 -2.86
C GLY A 130 0.63 8.26 -2.74
N THR A 131 0.92 7.16 -2.07
CA THR A 131 -0.06 6.17 -1.61
C THR A 131 0.19 5.97 -0.13
N ILE A 132 -0.83 6.05 0.71
CA ILE A 132 -0.71 5.82 2.16
C ILE A 132 -1.41 4.53 2.51
N PHE A 133 -0.82 3.71 3.38
CA PHE A 133 -1.44 2.46 3.80
C PHE A 133 -1.23 2.17 5.29
N GLY A 134 -2.22 1.52 5.87
CA GLY A 134 -2.20 0.96 7.21
C GLY A 134 -2.72 -0.47 7.20
N ILE A 135 -2.09 -1.33 7.99
CA ILE A 135 -2.45 -2.74 8.10
C ILE A 135 -2.87 -3.00 9.54
N TYR A 136 -4.08 -3.52 9.70
CA TYR A 136 -4.57 -4.03 10.98
C TYR A 136 -4.65 -5.55 10.93
N ARG A 137 -4.47 -6.17 12.08
CA ARG A 137 -4.97 -7.53 12.29
C ARG A 137 -6.48 -7.44 12.52
N ARG A 138 -7.27 -8.27 11.83
CA ARG A 138 -8.71 -8.30 12.03
C ARG A 138 -9.07 -8.81 13.42
N ILE A 139 -10.18 -8.31 13.97
CA ILE A 139 -10.69 -8.67 15.30
C ILE A 139 -11.93 -9.57 15.20
N SER A 140 -12.60 -9.60 14.06
CA SER A 140 -13.65 -10.56 13.74
C SER A 140 -13.11 -11.98 13.55
N ASP A 141 -13.99 -12.97 13.66
CA ASP A 141 -13.62 -14.39 13.61
C ASP A 141 -12.89 -14.75 12.30
N HIS A 142 -11.76 -15.44 12.43
CA HIS A 142 -11.07 -16.03 11.28
C HIS A 142 -11.97 -17.07 10.60
N GLY A 143 -11.91 -17.14 9.25
CA GLY A 143 -12.75 -18.03 8.44
C GLY A 143 -14.13 -17.48 8.08
N LYS A 144 -14.52 -16.30 8.60
CA LYS A 144 -15.70 -15.54 8.14
C LYS A 144 -15.28 -14.31 7.34
N GLU A 145 -16.23 -13.68 6.66
CA GLU A 145 -16.02 -12.39 6.01
C GLU A 145 -15.60 -11.32 7.04
N CYS A 146 -14.80 -10.32 6.63
CA CYS A 146 -14.49 -9.18 7.50
C CYS A 146 -15.73 -8.31 7.74
N GLU A 147 -15.69 -7.57 8.84
CA GLU A 147 -16.74 -6.70 9.31
C GLU A 147 -16.22 -5.27 9.46
N LEU A 148 -17.13 -4.28 9.46
CA LEU A 148 -16.77 -2.87 9.61
C LEU A 148 -15.88 -2.59 10.84
N ARG A 149 -16.13 -3.29 11.96
CA ARG A 149 -15.34 -3.15 13.19
C ARG A 149 -13.86 -3.51 13.02
N ASP A 150 -13.50 -4.29 12.00
CA ASP A 150 -12.10 -4.60 11.70
C ASP A 150 -11.33 -3.36 11.22
N PHE A 151 -12.01 -2.37 10.63
CA PHE A 151 -11.41 -1.14 10.13
C PHE A 151 -11.50 0.01 11.13
N LEU A 152 -12.45 -0.04 12.08
CA LEU A 152 -12.68 1.00 13.09
C LEU A 152 -11.84 0.77 14.37
N GLN A 153 -10.58 0.36 14.19
CA GLN A 153 -9.64 0.14 15.29
C GLN A 153 -8.85 1.41 15.62
N LYS A 154 -8.31 1.49 16.84
CA LYS A 154 -7.41 2.59 17.22
C LYS A 154 -6.08 2.48 16.47
N GLY A 155 -5.49 3.60 16.06
CA GLY A 155 -4.22 3.63 15.33
C GLY A 155 -3.04 2.93 16.04
N VAL A 156 -3.05 2.86 17.36
CA VAL A 156 -2.06 2.09 18.16
C VAL A 156 -2.09 0.58 17.89
N ASN A 157 -3.15 0.07 17.24
CA ASN A 157 -3.30 -1.33 16.88
C ASN A 157 -2.77 -1.65 15.47
N LEU A 158 -2.23 -0.66 14.73
CA LEU A 158 -1.59 -0.90 13.44
C LEU A 158 -0.42 -1.88 13.62
N VAL A 159 -0.43 -2.97 12.86
CA VAL A 159 0.68 -3.94 12.84
C VAL A 159 1.77 -3.54 11.84
N ALA A 160 1.39 -2.77 10.83
CA ALA A 160 2.29 -2.11 9.90
C ALA A 160 1.62 -0.87 9.32
N ALA A 161 2.42 0.11 8.94
CA ALA A 161 1.96 1.29 8.22
C ALA A 161 3.10 1.86 7.38
N GLY A 162 2.74 2.61 6.36
CA GLY A 162 3.72 3.21 5.48
C GLY A 162 3.09 4.08 4.41
N PHE A 163 3.94 4.60 3.55
CA PHE A 163 3.54 5.33 2.37
C PHE A 163 4.52 5.07 1.23
N VAL A 164 4.06 5.32 0.01
CA VAL A 164 4.88 5.39 -1.19
C VAL A 164 4.83 6.83 -1.69
N LEU A 165 5.99 7.42 -1.95
CA LEU A 165 6.14 8.72 -2.55
C LEU A 165 6.49 8.56 -4.03
N TYR A 166 5.65 9.09 -4.92
CA TYR A 166 5.88 9.21 -6.35
C TYR A 166 6.43 10.61 -6.64
N GLY A 167 7.71 10.82 -6.33
CA GLY A 167 8.41 12.09 -6.55
C GLY A 167 9.45 12.01 -7.67
N THR A 168 10.53 12.79 -7.54
CA THR A 168 11.70 12.70 -8.43
C THR A 168 12.33 11.30 -8.46
N SER A 169 12.20 10.58 -7.35
CA SER A 169 12.42 9.14 -7.25
C SER A 169 11.25 8.52 -6.50
N THR A 170 10.90 7.27 -6.82
CA THR A 170 9.85 6.55 -6.10
C THR A 170 10.42 5.93 -4.83
N ILE A 171 9.86 6.26 -3.67
CA ILE A 171 10.35 5.76 -2.37
C ILE A 171 9.19 5.13 -1.61
N MET A 172 9.36 3.88 -1.15
CA MET A 172 8.46 3.23 -0.21
C MET A 172 9.04 3.31 1.20
N MET A 173 8.30 3.92 2.13
CA MET A 173 8.63 4.00 3.55
C MET A 173 7.64 3.16 4.34
N TYR A 174 8.11 2.30 5.24
CA TYR A 174 7.20 1.57 6.12
C TYR A 174 7.81 1.18 7.47
N THR A 175 6.94 0.83 8.41
CA THR A 175 7.26 0.31 9.75
C THR A 175 6.36 -0.85 10.12
N THR A 176 6.88 -1.77 10.94
CA THR A 176 6.14 -2.85 11.62
C THR A 176 6.24 -2.72 13.15
N GLY A 177 6.55 -1.51 13.64
CA GLY A 177 6.81 -1.22 15.05
C GLY A 177 8.27 -1.44 15.48
N LYS A 178 9.13 -1.99 14.62
CA LYS A 178 10.58 -2.19 14.87
C LYS A 178 11.45 -1.27 14.00
N GLY A 179 11.18 0.04 14.07
CA GLY A 179 11.87 1.07 13.31
C GLY A 179 11.26 1.32 11.93
N VAL A 180 11.65 2.44 11.32
CA VAL A 180 11.17 2.88 10.00
C VAL A 180 12.26 2.62 8.96
N ASN A 181 11.90 2.00 7.84
CA ASN A 181 12.83 1.71 6.75
C ASN A 181 12.29 2.25 5.43
N GLY A 182 13.21 2.67 4.56
CA GLY A 182 12.93 3.27 3.28
C GLY A 182 13.63 2.57 2.13
N PHE A 183 12.90 2.40 1.03
CA PHE A 183 13.34 1.70 -0.15
C PHE A 183 13.12 2.58 -1.37
N THR A 184 14.16 2.77 -2.17
CA THR A 184 14.08 3.54 -3.42
C THR A 184 13.90 2.56 -4.57
N LEU A 185 12.93 2.81 -5.44
CA LEU A 185 12.73 2.03 -6.66
C LEU A 185 13.89 2.30 -7.62
N ASP A 186 14.61 1.24 -8.00
CA ASP A 186 15.53 1.27 -9.14
C ASP A 186 14.75 0.89 -10.40
N PRO A 187 14.50 1.82 -11.35
CA PRO A 187 13.74 1.52 -12.56
C PRO A 187 14.46 0.54 -13.50
N SER A 188 15.79 0.44 -13.43
CA SER A 188 16.57 -0.46 -14.27
C SER A 188 16.46 -1.92 -13.81
N LEU A 189 16.32 -2.13 -12.50
CA LEU A 189 16.09 -3.45 -11.90
C LEU A 189 14.60 -3.78 -11.76
N GLY A 190 13.75 -2.75 -11.70
CA GLY A 190 12.33 -2.89 -11.38
C GLY A 190 12.09 -3.26 -9.92
N GLU A 191 13.03 -2.95 -9.02
CA GLU A 191 12.98 -3.37 -7.61
C GLU A 191 13.16 -2.23 -6.61
N PHE A 192 12.42 -2.33 -5.50
CA PHE A 192 12.62 -1.47 -4.35
C PHE A 192 13.87 -1.91 -3.60
N CYS A 193 14.86 -1.03 -3.54
CA CYS A 193 16.17 -1.27 -2.95
C CYS A 193 16.32 -0.49 -1.66
N LEU A 194 16.77 -1.14 -0.59
CA LEU A 194 16.93 -0.53 0.73
C LEU A 194 17.89 0.66 0.67
N SER A 195 17.38 1.85 0.92
CA SER A 195 18.12 3.11 0.84
C SER A 195 18.19 3.85 2.19
N HIS A 196 17.22 3.63 3.08
CA HIS A 196 17.17 4.27 4.40
C HIS A 196 16.90 3.22 5.47
N LYS A 197 17.86 2.98 6.38
CA LYS A 197 17.71 2.01 7.47
C LYS A 197 17.41 2.73 8.79
N CYS A 198 16.42 2.24 9.54
CA CYS A 198 16.11 2.73 10.89
C CYS A 198 16.03 4.26 10.99
N LEU A 199 15.28 4.88 10.07
CA LEU A 199 15.15 6.33 9.97
C LEU A 199 14.63 6.93 11.29
N LYS A 200 15.21 8.06 11.68
CA LYS A 200 14.77 8.89 12.81
C LYS A 200 14.67 10.34 12.35
N ILE A 201 13.69 11.05 12.88
CA ILE A 201 13.59 12.50 12.71
C ILE A 201 14.76 13.13 13.50
N PRO A 202 15.48 14.12 12.95
CA PRO A 202 16.48 14.89 13.68
C PRO A 202 15.90 15.53 14.95
N GLU A 203 16.75 15.82 15.93
CA GLU A 203 16.37 16.57 17.13
C GLU A 203 16.11 18.05 16.84
#